data_AF-A0A969G485-F1
#
_entry.id   AF-A0A969G485-F1
#
_cell.length_a   1.000
_cell.length_b   1.000
_cell.length_c   1.000
_cell.angle_alpha   90.00
_cell.angle_beta   90.00
_cell.angle_gamma   90.00
#
_symmetry.space_group_name_H-M   'P 1'
#
loop_
_entity.id
_entity.type
_entity.pdbx_description
1 polymer ?
#
loop_
_entity_poly.entity_id
_entity_poly.type
_entity_poly.pdbx_seq_one_letter_code
_entity_poly.pdbx_strand_id
1 'polypeptide(L)' 'MSDLRPEWAKIEQELQQIWGYDSLRTPQGEVIQSLLAKEDSLIVLPTGAG' A
#
# COMPACT_ATOMS: atom_id res chain seq x y z
N MET A 1 -8.19 -14.68 8.28
CA MET A 1 -8.17 -15.65 7.16
C MET A 1 -8.57 -14.90 5.91
N SER A 2 -7.57 -14.56 5.08
CA SER A 2 -7.63 -14.24 3.64
C SER A 2 -8.97 -13.77 3.05
N ASP A 3 -9.39 -12.53 3.33
CA ASP A 3 -10.16 -11.76 2.35
C ASP A 3 -9.16 -11.12 1.38
N LEU A 4 -8.65 -11.93 0.44
CA LEU A 4 -7.90 -11.41 -0.69
C LEU A 4 -8.91 -10.79 -1.65
N ARG A 5 -9.35 -9.58 -1.32
CA ARG A 5 -9.97 -8.68 -2.29
C ARG A 5 -9.03 -8.63 -3.50
N PRO A 6 -9.51 -8.94 -4.72
CA PRO A 6 -8.66 -9.07 -5.91
C PRO A 6 -7.81 -7.82 -6.16
N GLU A 7 -8.27 -6.66 -5.70
CA GLU A 7 -7.53 -5.40 -5.75
C GLU A 7 -6.22 -5.44 -4.93
N TRP A 8 -6.20 -6.11 -3.77
CA TRP A 8 -5.01 -6.13 -2.91
C TRP A 8 -3.92 -7.05 -3.44
N ALA A 9 -4.31 -8.21 -3.96
CA ALA A 9 -3.40 -9.11 -4.65
C ALA A 9 -2.74 -8.43 -5.86
N LYS A 10 -3.51 -7.59 -6.59
CA LYS A 10 -2.96 -6.78 -7.67
C LYS A 10 -1.95 -5.75 -7.15
N ILE A 11 -2.23 -5.06 -6.05
CA ILE A 11 -1.28 -4.10 -5.47
C ILE A 11 0.06 -4.78 -5.13
N GLU A 12 0.02 -5.94 -4.46
CA GLU A 12 1.23 -6.69 -4.11
C GLU A 12 2.00 -7.17 -5.36
N GLN A 13 1.28 -7.61 -6.40
CA GLN A 13 1.89 -7.99 -7.66
C GLN A 13 2.60 -6.81 -8.35
N GLU A 14 1.93 -5.65 -8.42
CA GLU A 14 2.51 -4.45 -9.05
C GLU A 14 3.67 -3.90 -8.22
N LEU A 15 3.58 -3.97 -6.88
CA LEU A 15 4.68 -3.62 -5.98
C LEU A 15 5.94 -4.41 -6.31
N GLN A 16 5.79 -5.73 -6.47
CA GLN A 16 6.89 -6.61 -6.83
C GLN A 16 7.37 -6.38 -8.27
N GLN A 17 6.48 -6.22 -9.25
CA GLN A 17 6.89 -6.03 -10.65
C GLN A 17 7.63 -4.72 -10.91
N ILE A 18 7.21 -3.63 -10.25
CA ILE A 18 7.73 -2.29 -10.52
C ILE A 18 8.91 -1.96 -9.60
N TRP A 19 8.80 -2.29 -8.31
CA TRP A 19 9.81 -1.93 -7.31
C TRP A 19 10.60 -3.11 -6.74
N GLY A 20 10.15 -4.35 -6.95
CA GLY A 20 10.82 -5.55 -6.43
C GLY A 20 10.68 -5.73 -4.91
N TYR A 21 9.65 -5.13 -4.30
CA TYR A 21 9.36 -5.33 -2.87
C TYR A 21 8.28 -6.38 -2.66
N ASP A 22 8.56 -7.34 -1.77
CA ASP A 22 7.65 -8.45 -1.47
C ASP A 22 6.42 -8.02 -0.64
N SER A 23 6.50 -6.88 0.05
CA SER A 23 5.44 -6.39 0.92
C SER A 23 5.51 -4.89 1.16
N LEU A 24 4.36 -4.25 1.38
CA LEU A 24 4.26 -2.88 1.85
C LEU A 24 4.77 -2.75 3.29
N ARG A 25 5.40 -1.62 3.61
CA ARG A 25 5.81 -1.29 4.98
C ARG A 25 4.69 -0.53 5.67
N THR A 26 4.48 -0.73 6.96
CA THR A 26 3.51 0.09 7.72
C THR A 26 3.94 1.56 7.73
N PRO A 27 3.05 2.55 7.47
CA PRO A 27 1.60 2.45 7.24
C PRO A 27 1.17 2.58 5.75
N GLN A 28 2.02 2.16 4.80
CA GLN A 28 1.77 2.36 3.36
C GLN A 28 0.47 1.70 2.89
N GLY A 29 0.06 0.58 3.50
CA GLY A 29 -1.20 -0.08 3.19
C GLY A 29 -2.42 0.80 3.51
N GLU A 30 -2.45 1.41 4.69
CA GLU A 30 -3.53 2.32 5.08
C GLU A 30 -3.55 3.57 4.19
N VAL A 31 -2.37 4.09 3.82
CA VAL A 31 -2.26 5.22 2.89
C VAL A 31 -2.86 4.87 1.52
N ILE A 32 -2.51 3.72 0.95
CA ILE A 32 -3.05 3.26 -0.34
C ILE A 32 -4.56 3.07 -0.24
N GLN A 33 -5.06 2.50 0.86
CA GLN A 33 -6.49 2.32 1.07
C GLN A 33 -7.25 3.65 1.06
N SER A 34 -6.73 4.68 1.74
CA SER A 34 -7.31 6.03 1.73
C SER A 34 -7.33 6.64 0.31
N LEU A 35 -6.23 6.51 -0.44
CA LEU A 35 -6.14 6.99 -1.82
C LEU A 35 -7.17 6.30 -2.74
N LEU A 36 -7.34 4.98 -2.61
CA LEU A 36 -8.34 4.22 -3.38
C LEU A 36 -9.78 4.58 -2.99
N ALA A 37 -10.01 4.93 -1.72
CA ALA A 37 -11.27 5.46 -1.23
C ALA A 37 -11.53 6.92 -1.67
N LYS A 38 -10.55 7.58 -2.30
CA LYS A 38 -10.58 8.99 -2.72
C LYS A 38 -10.77 9.94 -1.53
N GLU A 39 -10.14 9.62 -0.42
CA GLU A 39 -10.15 10.44 0.79
C GLU A 39 -8.90 11.33 0.84
N ASP A 40 -9.06 12.55 1.33
CA ASP A 40 -7.93 13.42 1.64
C ASP A 40 -7.26 12.94 2.94
N SER A 41 -5.92 12.90 2.96
CA SER A 41 -5.18 12.38 4.12
C SER A 41 -3.88 13.14 4.38
N LEU A 42 -3.59 13.39 5.66
CA LEU A 42 -2.30 13.89 6.14
C LEU A 42 -1.51 12.73 6.72
N ILE A 43 -0.35 12.44 6.12
CA ILE A 43 0.51 11.34 6.53
C ILE A 43 1.81 11.91 7.13
N VAL A 44 2.21 11.41 8.30
CA VAL A 44 3.43 11.82 9.00
C VAL A 44 4.38 10.63 9.11
N LEU A 45 5.53 10.70 8.44
CA LEU A 45 6.55 9.65 8.42
C LEU A 45 7.94 10.25 8.68
N PRO A 46 8.86 9.49 9.29
CA PRO A 46 10.26 9.90 9.37
C PRO A 46 10.90 9.88 7.97
N THR A 47 11.93 10.70 7.78
CA THR A 47 12.69 10.75 6.52
C THR A 47 13.22 9.36 6.14
N GLY A 48 12.98 8.93 4.90
CA GLY A 48 13.48 7.66 4.37
C GLY A 48 12.62 6.44 4.69
N ALA A 49 11.46 6.60 5.35
CA ALA A 49 10.52 5.50 5.58
C ALA A 49 10.00 4.88 4.27
N GLY A 50 9.93 5.70 3.21
CA GLY A 50 9.12 5.43 2.03
C GLY A 50 7.75 6.05 2.25
#